data_AF-A0A975IR41-F1
#
_entry.id   AF-A0A975IR41-F1
#
_cell.length_a   1.000
_cell.length_b   1.000
_cell.length_c   1.000
_cell.angle_alpha   90.00
_cell.angle_beta   90.00
_cell.angle_gamma   90.00
#
_symmetry.space_group_name_H-M   'P 1'
#
loop_
_entity.id
_entity.type
_entity.pdbx_description
1 polymer ?
#
loop_
_entity_poly.entity_id
_entity_poly.type
_entity_poly.pdbx_seq_one_letter_code
_entity_poly.pdbx_strand_id
1 'polypeptide(L)' 'MNLQYISDNTGKTTGVFIPISEWNELKNKYKDIEQVDIPSWQIEEVRKRLDDYKNNPEQALDFDATMDDIEKDL' A
#
# COMPACT_ATOMS: atom_id res chain seq x y z
N MET A 1 -25.01 2.84 16.25
CA MET A 1 -24.39 1.85 15.36
C MET A 1 -25.36 0.71 15.10
N ASN A 2 -26.13 0.81 14.02
CA ASN A 2 -27.00 -0.24 13.50
C ASN A 2 -26.39 -0.77 12.21
N LEU A 3 -25.46 -1.72 12.34
CA LEU A 3 -24.83 -2.38 11.19
C LEU A 3 -25.78 -3.43 10.62
N GLN A 4 -26.01 -3.41 9.30
CA GLN A 4 -26.69 -4.49 8.62
C GLN A 4 -25.68 -5.24 7.75
N TYR A 5 -25.68 -6.56 7.86
CA TYR A 5 -24.80 -7.44 7.11
C TYR A 5 -25.55 -7.98 5.89
N ILE A 6 -24.98 -7.80 4.72
CA ILE A 6 -25.49 -8.35 3.46
C ILE A 6 -24.72 -9.64 3.23
N SER A 7 -25.46 -10.74 3.02
CA SER A 7 -24.88 -12.05 2.73
C SER A 7 -25.20 -12.47 1.30
N ASP A 8 -24.30 -13.22 0.67
CA ASP A 8 -24.58 -13.87 -0.60
C ASP A 8 -25.56 -15.05 -0.44
N ASN A 9 -25.87 -15.70 -1.56
CA ASN A 9 -26.74 -16.88 -1.62
C ASN A 9 -26.21 -18.10 -0.84
N THR A 10 -24.95 -18.08 -0.40
CA THR A 10 -24.35 -19.12 0.46
C THR A 10 -24.33 -18.74 1.94
N GLY A 11 -24.86 -17.56 2.30
CA GLY A 11 -24.86 -17.05 3.66
C GLY A 11 -23.52 -16.42 4.07
N LYS A 12 -22.59 -16.23 3.13
CA LYS A 12 -21.31 -15.56 3.41
C LYS A 12 -21.51 -14.05 3.35
N THR A 13 -21.10 -13.34 4.41
CA THR A 13 -21.16 -11.88 4.45
C THR A 13 -20.30 -11.28 3.35
N THR A 14 -20.92 -10.52 2.45
CA THR A 14 -20.26 -9.86 1.31
C THR A 14 -20.25 -8.34 1.44
N GLY A 15 -21.07 -7.77 2.32
CA GLY A 15 -21.11 -6.33 2.53
C GLY A 15 -21.67 -5.94 3.90
N VAL A 16 -21.39 -4.70 4.28
CA VAL A 16 -21.94 -4.07 5.47
C VAL A 16 -22.58 -2.76 5.06
N PHE A 17 -23.81 -2.53 5.50
CA PHE A 17 -24.48 -1.25 5.36
C PHE A 17 -24.28 -0.44 6.63
N ILE A 18 -23.73 0.77 6.46
CA ILE A 18 -23.47 1.74 7.52
C ILE A 18 -24.18 3.04 7.15
N PRO A 19 -25.04 3.62 8.03
CA PRO A 19 -25.61 4.94 7.78
C PRO A 19 -24.53 5.99 7.54
N ILE A 20 -24.77 6.91 6.61
CA ILE A 20 -23.76 7.90 6.18
C ILE A 20 -23.23 8.77 7.34
N SER A 21 -24.06 9.07 8.34
CA SER A 21 -23.65 9.80 9.54
C SER A 21 -22.63 9.02 10.37
N GLU A 22 -22.89 7.73 10.61
CA GLU A 22 -22.00 6.84 11.35
C GLU A 22 -20.70 6.58 10.57
N TRP A 23 -20.79 6.46 9.23
CA TRP A 23 -19.62 6.36 8.37
C TRP A 23 -18.72 7.60 8.45
N ASN A 24 -19.31 8.79 8.44
CA ASN A 24 -18.56 10.04 8.57
C ASN A 24 -17.93 10.18 9.97
N GLU A 25 -18.61 9.74 11.03
CA GLU A 25 -18.03 9.67 12.38
C GLU A 25 -16.83 8.72 12.44
N LEU A 26 -16.94 7.53 11.81
CA LEU A 26 -15.85 6.57 11.73
C LEU A 26 -14.64 7.15 10.97
N LYS A 27 -14.84 7.78 9.81
CA LYS A 27 -13.78 8.47 9.08
C LYS A 27 -13.11 9.57 9.91
N ASN A 28 -13.90 10.37 10.62
CA ASN A 28 -13.38 11.44 11.47
C ASN A 28 -12.57 10.91 12.65
N LYS A 29 -12.95 9.74 13.19
CA LYS A 29 -12.28 9.08 14.31
C LYS A 29 -10.97 8.41 13.90
N TYR A 30 -10.94 7.82 12.71
CA TYR A 30 -9.76 7.14 12.17
C TYR A 30 -9.26 7.93 10.95
N LYS A 31 -8.62 9.08 11.18
CA LYS A 31 -8.07 9.89 10.08
C LYS A 31 -6.88 9.21 9.39
N ASP A 32 -6.22 8.31 10.13
CA ASP A 32 -5.00 7.62 9.73
C ASP A 32 -5.24 6.51 8.67
N ILE A 33 -6.51 6.11 8.44
CA ILE A 33 -6.86 5.13 7.38
C ILE A 33 -7.01 5.77 6.00
N GLU A 34 -7.20 7.09 5.92
CA GLU A 34 -7.18 7.81 4.63
C GLU A 34 -5.80 8.42 4.35
N GLN A 35 -5.02 8.76 5.39
CA GLN A 35 -3.67 9.29 5.27
C GLN A 35 -2.62 8.18 5.38
N VAL A 36 -2.35 7.52 4.25
CA VAL A 36 -1.05 6.83 4.09
C VAL A 36 0.00 7.90 3.85
N ASP A 37 0.41 8.60 4.91
CA ASP A 37 1.53 9.53 4.84
C ASP A 37 2.80 8.72 4.66
N ILE A 38 3.39 8.81 3.46
CA ILE A 38 4.68 8.20 3.17
C ILE A 38 5.73 8.96 4.01
N PRO A 39 6.47 8.29 4.91
CA PRO A 39 7.50 8.93 5.70
C PRO A 39 8.50 9.68 4.81
N SER A 40 8.90 10.90 5.21
CA SER A 40 9.78 11.75 4.40
C SER A 40 11.07 11.05 3.97
N TRP A 41 11.64 10.21 4.85
CA TRP A 41 12.85 9.45 4.54
C TRP A 41 12.68 8.48 3.37
N GLN A 42 11.50 7.89 3.18
CA GLN A 42 11.22 7.01 2.04
C GLN A 42 11.17 7.79 0.73
N ILE A 43 10.58 8.99 0.77
CA ILE A 43 10.52 9.90 -0.38
C ILE A 43 11.92 10.38 -0.75
N GLU A 44 12.72 10.76 0.24
CA GLU A 44 14.11 11.20 0.07
C GLU A 44 14.98 10.08 -0.51
N GLU A 45 14.85 8.86 -0.01
CA GLU A 45 15.61 7.69 -0.49
C GLU A 45 15.30 7.39 -1.96
N VAL A 46 14.03 7.38 -2.37
CA VAL A 46 13.64 7.16 -3.78
C VAL A 46 14.17 8.28 -4.67
N ARG A 47 14.04 9.55 -4.25
CA ARG A 47 14.56 10.69 -5.01
C ARG A 47 16.07 10.63 -5.18
N LYS A 48 16.80 10.28 -4.12
CA LYS A 48 18.25 10.09 -4.16
C LYS A 48 18.64 9.01 -5.15
N ARG A 49 18.03 7.83 -5.07
CA ARG A 49 18.31 6.72 -6.01
C ARG A 49 18.03 7.09 -7.47
N LEU A 50 16.97 7.86 -7.72
CA LEU A 50 16.65 8.34 -9.06
C LEU A 50 17.70 9.34 -9.58
N ASP A 51 18.21 10.22 -8.72
CA ASP A 51 19.26 11.17 -9.09
C ASP A 51 20.59 10.45 -9.33
N ASP A 52 20.96 9.52 -8.44
CA ASP A 52 22.13 8.67 -8.58
C ASP A 52 22.06 7.94 -9.93
N TYR A 53 20.94 7.28 -10.24
CA TYR A 53 20.76 6.58 -11.52
C TYR A 53 20.86 7.50 -12.74
N LYS A 54 20.32 8.72 -12.68
CA LYS A 54 20.46 9.69 -13.79
C LYS A 54 21.91 10.09 -14.03
N ASN A 55 22.67 10.28 -12.95
CA ASN A 55 24.07 10.70 -13.01
C ASN A 55 25.00 9.55 -13.39
N ASN A 56 24.67 8.31 -13.02
CA ASN A 56 25.43 7.12 -13.37
C ASN A 56 24.51 5.90 -13.59
N PRO A 57 23.96 5.71 -14.79
CA PRO A 57 23.02 4.61 -15.08
C PRO A 57 23.64 3.22 -14.94
N GLU A 58 24.96 3.09 -15.16
CA GLU A 58 25.68 1.81 -15.10
C GLU A 58 25.78 1.22 -13.69
N GLN A 59 25.45 1.99 -12.65
CA GLN A 59 25.43 1.48 -11.28
C GLN A 59 24.26 0.54 -10.99
N ALA A 60 23.20 0.58 -11.81
CA ALA A 60 22.03 -0.27 -11.63
C ALA A 60 22.28 -1.63 -12.29
N LEU A 61 21.82 -2.69 -11.62
CA LEU A 61 21.84 -4.06 -12.14
C LEU A 61 20.45 -4.44 -12.62
N ASP A 62 20.41 -5.33 -13.62
CA ASP A 62 19.17 -5.95 -14.05
C ASP A 62 18.62 -6.82 -12.92
N PHE A 63 17.36 -6.59 -12.55
CA PHE A 63 16.76 -7.22 -11.39
C PHE A 63 16.63 -8.73 -11.56
N ASP A 64 16.13 -9.17 -12.72
CA ASP A 64 15.88 -10.58 -12.99
C ASP A 64 17.21 -11.35 -13.02
N ALA A 65 18.23 -10.83 -13.72
CA ALA A 65 19.56 -11.43 -13.72
C ALA A 65 20.19 -11.49 -12.31
N THR A 66 20.01 -10.44 -11.51
CA THR A 66 20.53 -10.39 -10.13
C THR A 66 19.86 -11.44 -9.25
N MET A 67 18.55 -11.63 -9.37
CA MET A 67 17.81 -12.64 -8.60
C MET A 67 18.21 -14.06 -9.03
N ASP A 68 18.36 -14.29 -10.34
CA ASP A 68 18.84 -15.57 -10.88
C ASP A 68 20.24 -15.91 -10.35
N ASP A 69 21.13 -14.92 -10.22
CA ASP A 69 22.49 -15.14 -9.70
C ASP A 69 22.50 -15.41 -8.20
N ILE A 70 21.66 -14.72 -7.41
CA ILE A 70 21.50 -14.99 -5.98
C ILE A 70 20.95 -16.41 -5.75
N GLU A 71 19.98 -16.85 -6.55
CA GLU A 71 19.39 -18.19 -6.42
C GLU A 71 20.38 -19.31 -6.74
N LYS A 72 21.32 -19.08 -7.68
CA LYS A 72 22.38 -20.05 -8.00
C LYS A 72 23.45 -20.17 -6.91
N ASP A 73 23.65 -19.11 -6.11
CA ASP A 73 24.64 -19.06 -5.03
C ASP A 73 24.11 -19.59 -3.68
N LEU A 74 22.82 -19.95 -3.60
CA LEU A 74 22.14 -20.54 -2.42
C LEU A 74 22.01 -22.07 -2.53
#